data_AF-A0A662C206-F1
#
_entry.id   AF-A0A662C206-F1
#
_cell.length_a   1.000
_cell.length_b   1.000
_cell.length_c   1.000
_cell.angle_alpha   90.00
_cell.angle_beta   90.00
_cell.angle_gamma   90.00
#
_symmetry.space_group_name_H-M   'P 1'
#
loop_
_entity.id
_entity.type
_entity.pdbx_description
1 polymer ?
#
loop_
_entity_poly.entity_id
_entity_poly.type
_entity_poly.pdbx_seq_one_letter_code
_entity_poly.pdbx_strand_id
1 'polypeptide(L)'
;MNEKIGNIINRFLNKEHLNNEIFKQVADSDYAFLSKESTRCFKEYIQDGNLEHAKQLWKSLLIDAISTLKINDSREKIYSDSKNNIKELKDNWENIRKTNTYGINELEIYFDDFISFETVLYGTDEHYRDHVEHVLQVWGIGIGLLENFNFSLNDTFEIDKSKDFHFQFTENFDKKISKSELWAMWSMIALCHDLGYPIEKTSQINKQAKKIIAHFGNMNFSELNYSFDIFNTFLVDKYLNIISSKASENNKTLIQTKFRDKFSKSLEDYKHGVFSGLLLFKNLTYFLETDFYQDDNKELSNEDLRQFFIRKEILRSIAGHTCPKIYHLSLDNLAFLLILCDELQEWNRPNFDDYRKSKIRVEPDVQIKEFSLGDNQVVKIEFDYKDADIIEDHLKYVVDNRFKQIHNLLRSAKDDSQRNVLFEWEIIIGNNTYKLSFDSTKNSFRQFSIKKFVTSEGETNSLPYEIY
;
A
#
# COMPACT_ATOMS: atom_id res chain seq x y z
N MET A 1 -28.53 8.94 1.02
CA MET A 1 -27.80 9.29 -0.22
C MET A 1 -26.44 9.74 0.25
N ASN A 2 -25.46 8.84 0.30
CA ASN A 2 -24.10 9.20 0.70
C ASN A 2 -23.48 9.93 -0.50
N GLU A 3 -23.10 11.19 -0.33
CA GLU A 3 -22.28 11.89 -1.31
C GLU A 3 -21.02 11.04 -1.54
N LYS A 4 -20.77 10.62 -2.78
CA LYS A 4 -19.54 9.89 -3.11
C LYS A 4 -18.36 10.80 -2.79
N ILE A 5 -17.30 10.24 -2.20
CA ILE A 5 -16.03 10.96 -2.03
C ILE A 5 -15.64 11.55 -3.40
N GLY A 6 -15.28 12.83 -3.40
CA GLY A 6 -15.03 13.64 -4.58
C GLY A 6 -14.18 12.89 -5.60
N ASN A 7 -14.56 13.00 -6.87
CA ASN A 7 -13.81 12.34 -7.94
C ASN A 7 -12.38 12.88 -7.95
N ILE A 8 -11.40 11.99 -7.79
CA ILE A 8 -9.96 12.31 -7.82
C ILE A 8 -9.46 12.52 -9.26
N ILE A 9 -10.19 12.01 -10.27
CA ILE A 9 -9.80 12.15 -11.67
C ILE A 9 -9.75 13.63 -12.09
N ASN A 10 -8.70 14.00 -12.82
CA ASN A 10 -8.41 15.33 -13.36
C ASN A 10 -8.27 16.43 -12.30
N ARG A 11 -7.92 16.05 -11.06
CA ARG A 11 -7.58 17.00 -9.99
C ARG A 11 -6.11 16.88 -9.63
N PHE A 12 -5.51 18.01 -9.26
CA PHE A 12 -4.17 18.03 -8.71
C PHE A 12 -4.18 17.41 -7.33
N LEU A 13 -3.40 16.35 -7.17
CA LEU A 13 -3.19 15.70 -5.90
C LEU A 13 -2.12 16.49 -5.13
N ASN A 14 -2.54 17.10 -4.02
CA ASN A 14 -1.66 17.76 -3.08
C ASN A 14 -2.26 17.68 -1.66
N LYS A 15 -1.49 18.12 -0.65
CA LYS A 15 -1.93 18.08 0.76
C LYS A 15 -3.20 18.88 1.00
N GLU A 16 -3.37 20.02 0.35
CA GLU A 16 -4.57 20.85 0.50
C GLU A 16 -5.82 20.15 -0.05
N HIS A 17 -5.72 19.54 -1.24
CA HIS A 17 -6.81 18.80 -1.85
C HIS A 17 -7.22 17.60 -1.00
N LEU A 18 -6.24 16.82 -0.52
CA LEU A 18 -6.50 15.69 0.37
C LEU A 18 -7.19 16.13 1.67
N ASN A 19 -6.70 17.18 2.32
CA ASN A 19 -7.27 17.67 3.58
C ASN A 19 -8.66 18.28 3.38
N ASN A 20 -8.83 19.14 2.37
CA ASN A 20 -10.04 19.95 2.18
C ASN A 20 -11.18 19.20 1.48
N GLU A 21 -10.87 18.22 0.63
CA GLU A 21 -11.88 17.47 -0.10
C GLU A 21 -12.06 16.07 0.46
N ILE A 22 -11.00 15.27 0.51
CA ILE A 22 -11.12 13.85 0.87
C ILE A 22 -11.31 13.68 2.38
N PHE A 23 -10.36 14.13 3.20
CA PHE A 23 -10.43 13.96 4.65
C PHE A 23 -11.63 14.70 5.25
N LYS A 24 -11.95 15.89 4.74
CA LYS A 24 -13.14 16.62 5.18
C LYS A 24 -14.43 15.85 4.86
N GLN A 25 -14.59 15.34 3.64
CA GLN A 25 -15.77 14.54 3.30
C GLN A 25 -15.85 13.24 4.11
N VAL A 26 -14.71 12.58 4.34
CA VAL A 26 -14.62 11.41 5.20
C VAL A 26 -15.05 11.74 6.64
N ALA A 27 -14.60 12.87 7.19
CA ALA A 27 -14.94 13.32 8.54
C ALA A 27 -16.39 13.79 8.69
N ASP A 28 -16.98 14.34 7.63
CA ASP A 28 -18.36 14.82 7.60
C ASP A 28 -19.37 13.73 7.24
N SER A 29 -18.91 12.61 6.67
CA SER A 29 -19.75 11.47 6.30
C SER A 29 -19.91 10.45 7.44
N ASP A 30 -21.12 9.90 7.60
CA ASP A 30 -21.41 8.81 8.55
C ASP A 30 -21.03 7.45 7.95
N TYR A 31 -19.72 7.24 7.71
CA TYR A 31 -19.21 5.95 7.29
C TYR A 31 -19.29 4.95 8.44
N ALA A 32 -19.89 3.78 8.16
CA ALA A 32 -20.03 2.68 9.10
C ALA A 32 -18.70 2.18 9.71
N PHE A 33 -17.60 2.35 8.98
CA PHE A 33 -16.25 2.00 9.38
C PHE A 33 -15.65 2.91 10.47
N LEU A 34 -16.09 4.18 10.55
CA LEU A 34 -15.44 5.19 11.39
C LEU A 34 -16.10 5.30 12.77
N SER A 35 -15.29 5.24 13.82
CA SER A 35 -15.70 5.62 15.17
C SER A 35 -15.87 7.12 15.33
N LYS A 36 -16.63 7.54 16.36
CA LYS A 36 -16.73 8.94 16.78
C LYS A 36 -15.37 9.54 17.11
N GLU A 37 -14.49 8.74 17.69
CA GLU A 37 -13.14 9.13 18.05
C GLU A 37 -12.25 9.30 16.82
N SER A 38 -12.32 8.42 15.82
CA SER A 38 -11.60 8.62 14.55
C SER A 38 -12.09 9.88 13.84
N THR A 39 -13.41 10.14 13.85
CA THR A 39 -13.96 11.39 13.33
C THR A 39 -13.44 12.62 14.10
N ARG A 40 -13.27 12.51 15.43
CA ARG A 40 -12.65 13.57 16.26
C ARG A 40 -11.19 13.80 15.84
N CYS A 41 -10.39 12.74 15.76
CA CYS A 41 -8.98 12.80 15.35
C CYS A 41 -8.82 13.38 13.94
N PHE A 42 -9.72 13.07 13.00
CA PHE A 42 -9.73 13.68 11.67
C PHE A 42 -9.91 15.19 11.75
N LYS A 43 -10.89 15.65 12.52
CA LYS A 43 -11.18 17.08 12.65
C LYS A 43 -10.02 17.85 13.29
N GLU A 44 -9.35 17.25 14.26
CA GLU A 44 -8.15 17.81 14.89
C GLU A 44 -6.98 17.87 13.91
N TYR A 45 -6.70 16.77 13.21
CA TYR A 45 -5.64 16.72 12.19
C TYR A 45 -5.86 17.72 11.04
N ILE A 46 -7.10 17.90 10.57
CA ILE A 46 -7.43 18.88 9.52
C ILE A 46 -7.22 20.33 10.02
N GLN A 47 -7.40 20.60 11.32
CA GLN A 47 -7.31 21.95 11.88
C GLN A 47 -5.88 22.45 12.01
N ASP A 48 -4.95 21.62 12.47
CA ASP A 48 -3.58 22.06 12.77
C ASP A 48 -2.47 21.29 12.05
N GLY A 49 -2.77 20.12 11.46
CA GLY A 49 -1.79 19.27 10.79
C GLY A 49 -0.64 18.82 11.70
N ASN A 50 -0.85 18.76 13.02
CA ASN A 50 0.20 18.41 13.97
C ASN A 50 0.53 16.91 13.91
N LEU A 51 1.82 16.58 14.03
CA LEU A 51 2.33 15.20 14.06
C LEU A 51 1.65 14.36 15.14
N GLU A 52 1.39 14.93 16.33
CA GLU A 52 0.68 14.22 17.41
C GLU A 52 -0.75 13.85 17.02
N HIS A 53 -1.47 14.75 16.33
CA HIS A 53 -2.81 14.45 15.84
C HIS A 53 -2.78 13.46 14.68
N ALA A 54 -1.76 13.51 13.82
CA ALA A 54 -1.55 12.53 12.76
C ALA A 54 -1.32 11.12 13.34
N LYS A 55 -0.50 11.00 14.39
CA LYS A 55 -0.26 9.76 15.13
C LYS A 55 -1.54 9.25 15.80
N GLN A 56 -2.29 10.12 16.48
CA GLN A 56 -3.56 9.73 17.11
C GLN A 56 -4.59 9.25 16.07
N LEU A 57 -4.64 9.92 14.92
CA LEU A 57 -5.48 9.51 13.80
C LEU A 57 -5.07 8.14 13.25
N TRP A 58 -3.77 7.94 12.99
CA TRP A 58 -3.22 6.65 12.54
C TRP A 58 -3.62 5.51 13.48
N LYS A 59 -3.43 5.69 14.79
CA LYS A 59 -3.80 4.71 15.81
C LYS A 59 -5.31 4.44 15.81
N SER A 60 -6.10 5.51 15.80
CA SER A 60 -7.56 5.42 15.86
C SER A 60 -8.15 4.67 14.67
N LEU A 61 -7.62 4.91 13.46
CA LEU A 61 -8.00 4.24 12.22
C LEU A 61 -7.62 2.75 12.22
N LEU A 62 -6.44 2.39 12.74
CA LEU A 62 -6.05 0.99 12.86
C LEU A 62 -6.93 0.21 13.85
N ILE A 63 -7.31 0.84 14.97
CA ILE A 63 -8.26 0.26 15.91
C ILE A 63 -9.62 0.01 15.24
N ASP A 64 -10.10 0.98 14.46
CA ASP A 64 -11.36 0.84 13.72
C ASP A 64 -11.29 -0.26 12.66
N ALA A 65 -10.15 -0.40 11.98
CA ALA A 65 -9.92 -1.48 11.03
C ALA A 65 -9.99 -2.85 11.66
N ILE A 66 -9.23 -3.09 12.73
CA ILE A 66 -9.22 -4.40 13.41
C ILE A 66 -10.60 -4.70 14.01
N SER A 67 -11.25 -3.69 14.60
CA SER A 67 -12.59 -3.84 15.17
C SER A 67 -13.62 -4.20 14.10
N THR A 68 -13.59 -3.53 12.95
CA THR A 68 -14.49 -3.81 11.82
C THR A 68 -14.30 -5.23 11.28
N LEU A 69 -13.05 -5.68 11.11
CA LEU A 69 -12.76 -7.02 10.63
C LEU A 69 -13.22 -8.10 11.62
N LYS A 70 -13.04 -7.87 12.93
CA LYS A 70 -13.52 -8.79 13.98
C LYS A 70 -15.04 -8.80 14.10
N ILE A 71 -15.71 -7.66 13.95
CA ILE A 71 -17.18 -7.58 14.01
C ILE A 71 -17.83 -8.35 12.87
N ASN A 72 -17.18 -8.44 11.69
CA ASN A 72 -17.67 -9.21 10.55
C ASN A 72 -17.17 -10.67 10.52
N ASP A 73 -16.46 -11.14 11.56
CA ASP A 73 -16.08 -12.54 11.72
C ASP A 73 -17.20 -13.28 12.46
N SER A 74 -17.85 -14.23 11.78
CA SER A 74 -19.00 -14.95 12.34
C SER A 74 -18.66 -15.86 13.53
N ARG A 75 -17.37 -16.10 13.80
CA ARG A 75 -16.86 -16.89 14.92
C ARG A 75 -16.73 -16.07 16.20
N GLU A 76 -16.66 -14.75 16.08
CA GLU A 76 -16.51 -13.85 17.22
C GLU A 76 -17.85 -13.72 17.97
N LYS A 77 -17.81 -13.74 19.31
CA LYS A 77 -19.02 -13.62 20.14
C LYS A 77 -19.79 -12.33 19.85
N ILE A 78 -19.05 -11.26 19.56
CA ILE A 78 -19.58 -9.95 19.22
C ILE A 78 -20.49 -10.02 17.99
N TYR A 79 -20.19 -10.88 17.01
CA TYR A 79 -21.05 -11.10 15.85
C TYR A 79 -22.40 -11.70 16.27
N SER A 80 -22.39 -12.67 17.20
CA SER A 80 -23.62 -13.32 17.67
C SER A 80 -24.56 -12.38 18.43
N ASP A 81 -23.99 -11.50 19.27
CA ASP A 81 -24.75 -10.51 20.03
C ASP A 81 -25.27 -9.37 19.12
N SER A 82 -24.54 -9.03 18.07
CA SER A 82 -24.86 -7.91 17.16
C SER A 82 -25.74 -8.25 15.96
N LYS A 83 -25.97 -9.54 15.72
CA LYS A 83 -26.69 -10.11 14.56
C LYS A 83 -28.07 -9.47 14.29
N ASN A 84 -28.67 -8.83 15.30
CA ASN A 84 -30.05 -8.31 15.23
C ASN A 84 -30.19 -6.78 15.31
N ASN A 85 -29.13 -5.99 15.52
CA ASN A 85 -29.29 -4.53 15.65
C ASN A 85 -28.03 -3.70 15.36
N ILE A 86 -27.95 -3.08 14.18
CA ILE A 86 -26.87 -2.14 13.79
C ILE A 86 -26.75 -0.96 14.78
N LYS A 87 -27.88 -0.57 15.40
CA LYS A 87 -27.89 0.52 16.39
C LYS A 87 -27.12 0.14 17.65
N GLU A 88 -27.28 -1.09 18.11
CA GLU A 88 -26.58 -1.62 19.28
C GLU A 88 -25.07 -1.76 19.03
N LEU A 89 -24.65 -2.06 17.80
CA LEU A 89 -23.25 -2.00 17.40
C LEU A 89 -22.66 -0.59 17.47
N LYS A 90 -23.36 0.40 16.90
CA LYS A 90 -22.90 1.81 16.96
C LYS A 90 -22.84 2.30 18.41
N ASP A 91 -23.79 1.89 19.26
CA ASP A 91 -23.82 2.27 20.67
C ASP A 91 -22.71 1.59 21.49
N ASN A 92 -22.33 0.35 21.14
CA ASN A 92 -21.26 -0.41 21.81
C ASN A 92 -19.89 -0.28 21.15
N TRP A 93 -19.75 0.47 20.06
CA TRP A 93 -18.54 0.55 19.25
C TRP A 93 -17.30 0.90 20.09
N GLU A 94 -17.40 1.90 20.97
CA GLU A 94 -16.28 2.29 21.84
C GLU A 94 -15.87 1.21 22.84
N ASN A 95 -16.80 0.36 23.27
CA ASN A 95 -16.46 -0.78 24.12
C ASN A 95 -15.73 -1.86 23.31
N ILE A 96 -16.17 -2.12 22.08
CA ILE A 96 -15.54 -3.07 21.17
C ILE A 96 -14.10 -2.64 20.84
N ARG A 97 -13.89 -1.35 20.59
CA ARG A 97 -12.55 -0.77 20.38
C ARG A 97 -11.61 -0.98 21.56
N LYS A 98 -12.13 -1.03 22.80
CA LYS A 98 -11.30 -1.29 23.99
C LYS A 98 -10.98 -2.76 24.17
N THR A 99 -11.85 -3.68 23.74
CA THR A 99 -11.68 -5.12 23.98
C THR A 99 -10.91 -5.85 22.87
N ASN A 100 -10.84 -5.28 21.66
CA ASN A 100 -10.36 -5.99 20.46
C ASN A 100 -8.98 -5.55 19.95
N THR A 101 -8.18 -4.85 20.75
CA THR A 101 -6.96 -4.15 20.31
C THR A 101 -5.65 -4.77 20.79
N TYR A 102 -5.65 -6.09 21.05
CA TYR A 102 -4.45 -6.82 21.46
C TYR A 102 -3.34 -6.73 20.41
N GLY A 103 -2.19 -6.19 20.79
CA GLY A 103 -1.05 -5.96 19.91
C GLY A 103 -0.88 -4.53 19.38
N ILE A 104 -1.91 -3.68 19.53
CA ILE A 104 -1.86 -2.30 18.99
C ILE A 104 -0.97 -1.41 19.84
N ASN A 105 -0.93 -1.61 21.16
CA ASN A 105 -0.05 -0.83 22.04
C ASN A 105 1.42 -1.11 21.71
N GLU A 106 1.77 -2.35 21.40
CA GLU A 106 3.11 -2.74 20.95
C GLU A 106 3.46 -2.09 19.60
N LEU A 107 2.49 -2.02 18.67
CA LEU A 107 2.68 -1.31 17.41
C LEU A 107 2.79 0.20 17.59
N GLU A 108 2.04 0.80 18.53
CA GLU A 108 2.15 2.22 18.85
C GLU A 108 3.52 2.56 19.42
N ILE A 109 4.02 1.76 20.37
CA ILE A 109 5.39 1.92 20.91
C ILE A 109 6.41 1.79 19.78
N TYR A 110 6.26 0.79 18.90
CA TYR A 110 7.13 0.66 17.75
C TYR A 110 7.06 1.87 16.82
N PHE A 111 5.86 2.42 16.59
CA PHE A 111 5.66 3.58 15.73
C PHE A 111 6.32 4.83 16.32
N ASP A 112 6.32 4.97 17.65
CA ASP A 112 7.06 6.04 18.34
C ASP A 112 8.57 5.90 18.21
N ASP A 113 9.07 4.68 18.36
CA ASP A 113 10.48 4.37 18.13
C ASP A 113 10.84 4.59 16.65
N PHE A 114 9.92 4.32 15.72
CA PHE A 114 10.10 4.55 14.30
C PHE A 114 10.25 6.05 14.00
N ILE A 115 9.33 6.90 14.48
CA ILE A 115 9.42 8.37 14.32
C ILE A 115 10.72 8.92 14.95
N SER A 116 11.12 8.36 16.10
CA SER A 116 12.38 8.71 16.75
C SER A 116 13.59 8.28 15.92
N PHE A 117 13.54 7.11 15.29
CA PHE A 117 14.60 6.61 14.42
C PHE A 117 14.68 7.41 13.11
N GLU A 118 13.55 7.83 12.55
CA GLU A 118 13.53 8.73 11.40
C GLU A 118 14.37 9.96 11.69
N THR A 119 14.22 10.56 12.89
CA THR A 119 15.01 11.72 13.37
C THR A 119 16.53 11.51 13.21
N VAL A 120 17.01 10.28 13.40
CA VAL A 120 18.42 9.92 13.20
C VAL A 120 18.78 9.81 11.71
N LEU A 121 17.86 9.31 10.89
CA LEU A 121 18.04 9.16 9.43
C LEU A 121 18.03 10.48 8.66
N TYR A 122 17.42 11.56 9.18
CA TYR A 122 17.39 12.89 8.53
C TYR A 122 18.78 13.40 8.15
N GLY A 123 19.84 12.96 8.82
CA GLY A 123 21.22 13.33 8.50
C GLY A 123 21.87 12.50 7.37
N THR A 124 21.19 11.47 6.85
CA THR A 124 21.79 10.41 6.01
C THR A 124 21.09 10.10 4.70
N ASP A 125 19.80 10.42 4.54
CA ASP A 125 19.05 10.16 3.30
C ASP A 125 18.95 11.41 2.44
N GLU A 126 19.18 11.26 1.14
CA GLU A 126 18.99 12.32 0.16
C GLU A 126 17.51 12.67 -0.04
N HIS A 127 16.52 11.84 0.28
CA HIS A 127 15.09 12.21 0.16
C HIS A 127 14.35 11.95 1.46
N TYR A 128 14.05 13.01 2.22
CA TYR A 128 13.29 12.95 3.46
C TYR A 128 11.79 12.93 3.20
N ARG A 129 11.08 12.05 3.91
CA ARG A 129 9.63 11.86 3.87
C ARG A 129 9.16 11.78 5.30
N ASP A 130 8.16 12.58 5.68
CA ASP A 130 7.44 12.34 6.93
C ASP A 130 6.59 11.08 6.75
N HIS A 131 7.07 9.95 7.27
CA HIS A 131 6.41 8.67 7.03
C HIS A 131 5.03 8.60 7.72
N VAL A 132 4.75 9.42 8.73
CA VAL A 132 3.43 9.48 9.39
C VAL A 132 2.42 10.18 8.48
N GLU A 133 2.76 11.35 7.94
CA GLU A 133 1.88 12.05 7.00
C GLU A 133 1.75 11.28 5.69
N HIS A 134 2.83 10.67 5.22
CA HIS A 134 2.86 9.89 3.99
C HIS A 134 1.81 8.78 3.99
N VAL A 135 1.81 7.91 5.01
CA VAL A 135 0.89 6.76 5.03
C VAL A 135 -0.57 7.20 5.11
N LEU A 136 -0.86 8.34 5.76
CA LEU A 136 -2.20 8.94 5.80
C LEU A 136 -2.62 9.48 4.42
N GLN A 137 -1.70 10.12 3.69
CA GLN A 137 -1.97 10.62 2.35
C GLN A 137 -2.19 9.47 1.35
N VAL A 138 -1.34 8.43 1.39
CA VAL A 138 -1.52 7.19 0.62
C VAL A 138 -2.89 6.58 0.92
N TRP A 139 -3.25 6.50 2.20
CA TRP A 139 -4.56 6.01 2.64
C TRP A 139 -5.71 6.83 2.02
N GLY A 140 -5.64 8.16 2.07
CA GLY A 140 -6.65 9.07 1.53
C GLY A 140 -6.86 8.93 0.02
N ILE A 141 -5.77 8.87 -0.76
CA ILE A 141 -5.84 8.66 -2.22
C ILE A 141 -6.55 7.34 -2.52
N GLY A 142 -6.18 6.26 -1.83
CA GLY A 142 -6.78 4.95 -2.05
C GLY A 142 -8.25 4.88 -1.67
N ILE A 143 -8.68 5.54 -0.59
CA ILE A 143 -10.10 5.62 -0.22
C ILE A 143 -10.92 6.31 -1.32
N GLY A 144 -10.43 7.43 -1.88
CA GLY A 144 -11.13 8.10 -2.97
C GLY A 144 -11.18 7.28 -4.26
N LEU A 145 -10.20 6.40 -4.52
CA LEU A 145 -10.24 5.45 -5.63
C LEU A 145 -11.21 4.28 -5.36
N LEU A 146 -11.18 3.69 -4.15
CA LEU A 146 -12.03 2.56 -3.78
C LEU A 146 -13.53 2.90 -3.81
N GLU A 147 -13.89 4.13 -3.43
CA GLU A 147 -15.27 4.61 -3.50
C GLU A 147 -15.78 4.79 -4.94
N ASN A 148 -14.89 5.22 -5.85
CA ASN A 148 -15.28 5.60 -7.20
C ASN A 148 -15.13 4.47 -8.23
N PHE A 149 -14.30 3.45 -7.97
CA PHE A 149 -13.99 2.38 -8.93
C PHE A 149 -14.16 0.98 -8.36
N ASN A 150 -14.50 0.02 -9.22
CA ASN A 150 -14.68 -1.38 -8.84
C ASN A 150 -13.36 -2.12 -8.90
N PHE A 151 -12.81 -2.42 -7.73
CA PHE A 151 -11.66 -3.30 -7.57
C PHE A 151 -12.13 -4.75 -7.54
N SER A 152 -11.27 -5.66 -8.01
CA SER A 152 -11.48 -7.09 -7.85
C SER A 152 -10.52 -7.61 -6.80
N LEU A 153 -10.96 -8.68 -6.13
CA LEU A 153 -10.10 -9.40 -5.21
C LEU A 153 -9.49 -10.56 -5.99
N ASN A 154 -8.23 -10.88 -5.69
CA ASN A 154 -7.64 -12.10 -6.19
C ASN A 154 -8.50 -13.29 -5.70
N ASP A 155 -8.64 -14.36 -6.49
CA ASP A 155 -9.39 -15.58 -6.14
C ASP A 155 -10.93 -15.48 -6.33
N THR A 156 -11.69 -16.39 -5.70
CA THR A 156 -13.14 -16.58 -5.92
C THR A 156 -14.03 -15.63 -5.10
N PHE A 157 -13.45 -14.60 -4.48
CA PHE A 157 -14.15 -13.70 -3.57
C PHE A 157 -14.65 -12.44 -4.29
N GLU A 158 -15.89 -12.04 -4.00
CA GLU A 158 -16.53 -10.86 -4.58
C GLU A 158 -16.68 -9.75 -3.54
N ILE A 159 -16.61 -8.49 -4.00
CA ILE A 159 -16.86 -7.32 -3.15
C ILE A 159 -18.34 -6.96 -3.20
N ASP A 160 -19.01 -6.97 -2.06
CA ASP A 160 -20.38 -6.45 -1.93
C ASP A 160 -20.36 -4.99 -1.46
N LYS A 161 -20.37 -4.07 -2.44
CA LYS A 161 -20.42 -2.63 -2.17
C LYS A 161 -21.78 -2.13 -1.69
N SER A 162 -22.82 -2.96 -1.73
CA SER A 162 -24.18 -2.57 -1.33
C SER A 162 -24.41 -2.61 0.17
N LYS A 163 -23.54 -3.31 0.91
CA LYS A 163 -23.66 -3.53 2.35
C LYS A 163 -22.39 -3.06 3.07
N ASP A 164 -22.59 -2.19 4.05
CA ASP A 164 -21.50 -1.77 4.94
C ASP A 164 -21.04 -2.92 5.85
N PHE A 165 -21.98 -3.78 6.26
CA PHE A 165 -21.72 -4.93 7.08
C PHE A 165 -22.53 -6.12 6.62
N HIS A 166 -21.99 -7.32 6.85
CA HIS A 166 -22.71 -8.56 6.57
C HIS A 166 -23.22 -9.17 7.87
N PHE A 167 -24.44 -8.80 8.30
CA PHE A 167 -25.06 -9.36 9.51
C PHE A 167 -26.04 -10.52 9.24
N GLN A 168 -26.28 -10.87 7.98
CA GLN A 168 -27.26 -11.89 7.60
C GLN A 168 -26.57 -13.09 6.93
N PHE A 169 -26.80 -14.28 7.49
CA PHE A 169 -26.46 -15.55 6.84
C PHE A 169 -27.35 -15.72 5.60
N THR A 170 -26.85 -15.30 4.44
CA THR A 170 -27.36 -15.77 3.14
C THR A 170 -26.44 -16.86 2.64
N GLU A 171 -26.96 -17.84 1.91
CA GLU A 171 -26.23 -19.03 1.41
C GLU A 171 -24.95 -18.73 0.61
N ASN A 172 -24.72 -17.47 0.22
CA ASN A 172 -23.53 -16.99 -0.53
C ASN A 172 -22.64 -16.00 0.26
N PHE A 173 -22.76 -15.93 1.59
CA PHE A 173 -21.92 -15.04 2.43
C PHE A 173 -20.43 -15.41 2.38
N ASP A 174 -20.18 -16.70 2.26
CA ASP A 174 -18.89 -17.39 2.36
C ASP A 174 -17.83 -16.95 1.34
N LYS A 175 -18.22 -16.18 0.32
CA LYS A 175 -17.34 -15.65 -0.72
C LYS A 175 -17.45 -14.13 -0.91
N LYS A 176 -18.05 -13.41 0.04
CA LYS A 176 -18.26 -11.96 -0.07
C LYS A 176 -17.52 -11.16 0.99
N ILE A 177 -16.98 -10.02 0.57
CA ILE A 177 -16.33 -9.03 1.44
C ILE A 177 -17.17 -7.75 1.43
N SER A 178 -17.50 -7.24 2.61
CA SER A 178 -18.32 -6.04 2.74
C SER A 178 -17.54 -4.78 2.36
N LYS A 179 -18.25 -3.68 2.12
CA LYS A 179 -17.64 -2.38 1.91
C LYS A 179 -16.74 -1.94 3.08
N SER A 180 -17.21 -2.09 4.32
CA SER A 180 -16.43 -1.68 5.50
C SER A 180 -15.22 -2.58 5.73
N GLU A 181 -15.30 -3.87 5.39
CA GLU A 181 -14.15 -4.77 5.44
C GLU A 181 -13.10 -4.41 4.39
N LEU A 182 -13.51 -4.05 3.18
CA LEU A 182 -12.59 -3.55 2.17
C LEU A 182 -11.87 -2.27 2.64
N TRP A 183 -12.60 -1.34 3.24
CA TRP A 183 -12.03 -0.14 3.85
C TRP A 183 -11.07 -0.47 5.00
N ALA A 184 -11.42 -1.45 5.84
CA ALA A 184 -10.56 -1.91 6.92
C ALA A 184 -9.28 -2.57 6.40
N MET A 185 -9.40 -3.44 5.38
CA MET A 185 -8.25 -4.04 4.70
C MET A 185 -7.34 -2.96 4.13
N TRP A 186 -7.89 -2.00 3.38
CA TRP A 186 -7.12 -0.89 2.83
C TRP A 186 -6.46 -0.04 3.92
N SER A 187 -7.18 0.23 5.02
CA SER A 187 -6.62 0.97 6.15
C SER A 187 -5.41 0.29 6.75
N MET A 188 -5.45 -1.04 6.95
CA MET A 188 -4.27 -1.78 7.41
C MET A 188 -3.14 -1.77 6.36
N ILE A 189 -3.48 -1.94 5.08
CA ILE A 189 -2.49 -1.96 3.99
C ILE A 189 -1.76 -0.63 3.89
N ALA A 190 -2.48 0.48 3.71
CA ALA A 190 -1.90 1.79 3.50
C ALA A 190 -1.20 2.33 4.75
N LEU A 191 -1.80 2.21 5.93
CA LEU A 191 -1.23 2.80 7.15
C LEU A 191 0.02 2.08 7.66
N CYS A 192 0.24 0.83 7.25
CA CYS A 192 1.32 0.00 7.78
C CYS A 192 2.34 -0.46 6.73
N HIS A 193 2.23 -0.05 5.46
CA HIS A 193 3.10 -0.59 4.40
C HIS A 193 4.60 -0.26 4.60
N ASP A 194 4.90 0.86 5.24
CA ASP A 194 6.25 1.40 5.42
C ASP A 194 6.90 1.07 6.78
N LEU A 195 6.22 0.32 7.66
CA LEU A 195 6.76 0.04 9.00
C LEU A 195 8.12 -0.67 9.01
N GLY A 196 8.47 -1.42 7.96
CA GLY A 196 9.75 -2.12 7.79
C GLY A 196 10.87 -1.24 7.24
N TYR A 197 10.62 0.04 6.94
CA TYR A 197 11.59 0.96 6.35
C TYR A 197 12.90 1.10 7.16
N PRO A 198 12.88 1.15 8.52
CA PRO A 198 14.12 1.22 9.31
C PRO A 198 15.10 0.09 9.05
N ILE A 199 14.59 -1.12 8.80
CA ILE A 199 15.42 -2.30 8.55
C ILE A 199 16.08 -2.20 7.17
N GLU A 200 15.33 -1.77 6.15
CA GLU A 200 15.89 -1.57 4.81
C GLU A 200 16.99 -0.49 4.84
N LYS A 201 16.74 0.64 5.51
CA LYS A 201 17.73 1.71 5.64
C LYS A 201 18.95 1.33 6.44
N THR A 202 18.78 0.62 7.55
CA THR A 202 19.94 0.14 8.31
C THR A 202 20.81 -0.82 7.50
N SER A 203 20.20 -1.69 6.68
CA SER A 203 20.93 -2.55 5.73
C SER A 203 21.69 -1.74 4.67
N GLN A 204 21.11 -0.65 4.16
CA GLN A 204 21.79 0.26 3.23
C GLN A 204 22.98 0.98 3.90
N ILE A 205 22.81 1.46 5.13
CA ILE A 205 23.88 2.09 5.92
C ILE A 205 25.03 1.10 6.16
N ASN A 206 24.74 -0.14 6.55
CA ASN A 206 25.74 -1.21 6.69
C ASN A 206 26.56 -1.39 5.40
N LYS A 207 25.90 -1.41 4.23
CA LYS A 207 26.57 -1.53 2.92
C LYS A 207 27.51 -0.36 2.64
N GLN A 208 27.11 0.88 2.95
CA GLN A 208 27.96 2.05 2.73
C GLN A 208 29.11 2.11 3.74
N ALA A 209 28.85 1.84 5.02
CA ALA A 209 29.88 1.74 6.06
C ALA A 209 30.95 0.71 5.69
N LYS A 210 30.54 -0.46 5.17
CA LYS A 210 31.46 -1.49 4.70
C LYS A 210 32.38 -1.02 3.57
N LYS A 211 31.86 -0.26 2.60
CA LYS A 211 32.69 0.32 1.51
C LYS A 211 33.75 1.27 2.05
N ILE A 212 33.38 2.13 3.00
CA ILE A 212 34.32 3.08 3.62
C ILE A 212 35.37 2.32 4.43
N ILE A 213 34.96 1.38 5.28
CA ILE A 213 35.86 0.61 6.13
C ILE A 213 36.83 -0.24 5.30
N ALA A 214 36.39 -0.76 4.15
CA ALA A 214 37.27 -1.48 3.23
C ALA A 214 38.48 -0.66 2.75
N HIS A 215 38.39 0.68 2.71
CA HIS A 215 39.54 1.54 2.40
C HIS A 215 40.59 1.58 3.50
N PHE A 216 40.24 1.26 4.74
CA PHE A 216 41.16 1.21 5.89
C PHE A 216 41.87 -0.15 6.05
N GLY A 217 41.67 -1.09 5.10
CA GLY A 217 42.31 -2.41 5.07
C GLY A 217 41.50 -3.51 5.77
N ASN A 218 42.16 -4.56 6.24
CA ASN A 218 41.54 -5.73 6.90
C ASN A 218 41.07 -5.40 8.33
N MET A 219 40.20 -4.41 8.50
CA MET A 219 39.48 -4.20 9.75
C MET A 219 38.28 -5.14 9.82
N ASN A 220 38.12 -5.85 10.93
CA ASN A 220 36.92 -6.65 11.19
C ASN A 220 35.76 -5.69 11.48
N PHE A 221 34.91 -5.45 10.48
CA PHE A 221 33.63 -4.76 10.69
C PHE A 221 32.59 -5.77 11.15
N SER A 222 32.05 -5.56 12.35
CA SER A 222 30.82 -6.25 12.77
C SER A 222 29.65 -5.43 12.25
N GLU A 223 29.00 -5.92 11.20
CA GLU A 223 27.75 -5.37 10.71
C GLU A 223 26.69 -5.37 11.84
N LEU A 224 25.74 -4.43 11.79
CA LEU A 224 24.52 -4.55 12.60
C LEU A 224 23.75 -5.77 12.08
N ASN A 225 24.01 -6.93 12.66
CA ASN A 225 23.47 -8.22 12.23
C ASN A 225 22.07 -8.43 12.80
N TYR A 226 21.08 -8.55 11.93
CA TYR A 226 19.73 -9.00 12.29
C TYR A 226 19.66 -10.52 12.14
N SER A 227 20.03 -11.27 13.18
CA SER A 227 19.76 -12.70 13.24
C SER A 227 18.41 -12.93 13.91
N PHE A 228 17.48 -13.56 13.19
CA PHE A 228 16.28 -14.10 13.81
C PHE A 228 16.69 -15.25 14.75
N ASP A 229 16.26 -15.18 16.01
CA ASP A 229 16.32 -16.34 16.91
C ASP A 229 15.56 -17.54 16.30
N ILE A 230 15.93 -18.77 16.66
CA ILE A 230 15.38 -20.03 16.15
C ILE A 230 13.85 -20.06 16.24
N PHE A 231 13.28 -19.49 17.32
CA PHE A 231 11.83 -19.37 17.49
C PHE A 231 11.17 -18.37 16.53
N ASN A 232 11.88 -17.31 16.13
CA ASN A 232 11.41 -16.40 15.09
C ASN A 232 11.45 -17.08 13.70
N THR A 233 12.30 -18.10 13.49
CA THR A 233 12.34 -18.83 12.21
C THR A 233 11.01 -19.54 11.90
N PHE A 234 10.35 -20.14 12.90
CA PHE A 234 9.04 -20.77 12.70
C PHE A 234 7.96 -19.73 12.36
N LEU A 235 7.96 -18.58 13.04
CA LEU A 235 7.01 -17.50 12.74
C LEU A 235 7.23 -16.92 11.34
N VAL A 236 8.48 -16.73 10.95
CA VAL A 236 8.85 -16.28 9.60
C VAL A 236 8.40 -17.30 8.54
N ASP A 237 8.60 -18.60 8.79
CA ASP A 237 8.14 -19.63 7.85
C ASP A 237 6.61 -19.66 7.74
N LYS A 238 5.89 -19.61 8.88
CA LYS A 238 4.42 -19.51 8.89
C LYS A 238 3.95 -18.27 8.12
N TYR A 239 4.56 -17.12 8.36
CA TYR A 239 4.27 -15.87 7.66
C TYR A 239 4.48 -16.01 6.14
N LEU A 240 5.64 -16.51 5.71
CA LEU A 240 5.96 -16.73 4.30
C LEU A 240 4.98 -17.70 3.64
N ASN A 241 4.59 -18.77 4.34
CA ASN A 241 3.61 -19.73 3.83
C ASN A 241 2.24 -19.09 3.65
N ILE A 242 1.78 -18.27 4.60
CA ILE A 242 0.49 -17.56 4.50
C ILE A 242 0.47 -16.61 3.30
N ILE A 243 1.41 -15.66 3.20
CA ILE A 243 1.40 -14.65 2.12
C ILE A 243 1.60 -15.26 0.73
N SER A 244 2.20 -16.45 0.66
CA SER A 244 2.47 -17.17 -0.58
C SER A 244 1.38 -18.15 -0.96
N SER A 245 0.35 -18.31 -0.15
CA SER A 245 -0.71 -19.29 -0.37
C SER A 245 -1.87 -18.74 -1.20
N LYS A 246 -2.67 -19.66 -1.74
CA LYS A 246 -3.93 -19.38 -2.44
C LYS A 246 -5.06 -20.17 -1.78
N ALA A 247 -6.24 -19.56 -1.68
CA ALA A 247 -7.47 -20.29 -1.37
C ALA A 247 -7.89 -21.12 -2.59
N SER A 248 -8.05 -22.42 -2.42
CA SER A 248 -8.55 -23.35 -3.44
C SER A 248 -10.06 -23.52 -3.32
N GLU A 249 -10.73 -23.90 -4.42
CA GLU A 249 -12.18 -24.14 -4.49
C GLU A 249 -12.67 -25.24 -3.53
N ASN A 250 -11.79 -26.15 -3.12
CA ASN A 250 -12.10 -27.23 -2.16
C ASN A 250 -11.86 -26.83 -0.70
N ASN A 251 -11.95 -25.54 -0.36
CA ASN A 251 -11.67 -25.01 0.99
C ASN A 251 -10.31 -25.44 1.56
N LYS A 252 -9.29 -25.45 0.70
CA LYS A 252 -7.91 -25.79 1.06
C LYS A 252 -6.97 -24.62 0.79
N THR A 253 -5.92 -24.49 1.59
CA THR A 253 -4.85 -23.52 1.38
C THR A 253 -3.68 -24.18 0.67
N LEU A 254 -3.34 -23.70 -0.54
CA LEU A 254 -2.23 -24.22 -1.34
C LEU A 254 -1.10 -23.20 -1.39
N ILE A 255 0.11 -23.60 -0.97
CA ILE A 255 1.31 -22.77 -1.08
C ILE A 255 1.70 -22.65 -2.56
N GLN A 256 1.82 -21.42 -3.04
CA GLN A 256 2.37 -21.12 -4.35
C GLN A 256 3.88 -20.94 -4.22
N THR A 257 4.65 -21.98 -4.51
CA THR A 257 6.13 -21.97 -4.42
C THR A 257 6.76 -20.76 -5.10
N LYS A 258 6.26 -20.37 -6.28
CA LYS A 258 6.69 -19.17 -7.01
C LYS A 258 6.59 -17.86 -6.22
N PHE A 259 5.59 -17.70 -5.36
CA PHE A 259 5.46 -16.51 -4.51
C PHE A 259 6.33 -16.65 -3.28
N ARG A 260 6.43 -17.84 -2.71
CA ARG A 260 7.31 -18.14 -1.56
C ARG A 260 8.76 -17.82 -1.85
N ASP A 261 9.27 -18.23 -3.01
CA ASP A 261 10.66 -17.96 -3.41
C ASP A 261 10.91 -16.45 -3.62
N LYS A 262 9.92 -15.74 -4.18
CA LYS A 262 10.01 -14.29 -4.39
C LYS A 262 10.02 -13.51 -3.08
N PHE A 263 9.12 -13.84 -2.17
CA PHE A 263 9.06 -13.21 -0.84
C PHE A 263 10.27 -13.57 0.02
N SER A 264 10.75 -14.82 -0.06
CA SER A 264 11.99 -15.22 0.62
C SER A 264 13.18 -14.41 0.11
N LYS A 265 13.28 -14.18 -1.20
CA LYS A 265 14.32 -13.31 -1.75
C LYS A 265 14.18 -11.86 -1.28
N SER A 266 12.96 -11.32 -1.24
CA SER A 266 12.72 -9.98 -0.70
C SER A 266 13.06 -9.86 0.80
N LEU A 267 12.86 -10.93 1.57
CA LEU A 267 13.29 -11.00 2.97
C LEU A 267 14.82 -10.96 3.08
N GLU A 268 15.55 -11.73 2.26
CA GLU A 268 17.02 -11.69 2.19
C GLU A 268 17.56 -10.32 1.77
N ASP A 269 16.85 -9.65 0.86
CA ASP A 269 17.24 -8.34 0.34
C ASP A 269 16.79 -7.18 1.26
N TYR A 270 16.24 -7.49 2.45
CA TYR A 270 15.76 -6.55 3.46
C TYR A 270 14.71 -5.55 2.93
N LYS A 271 13.80 -6.00 2.05
CA LYS A 271 12.75 -5.14 1.48
C LYS A 271 11.71 -4.78 2.52
N HIS A 272 11.46 -3.49 2.71
CA HIS A 272 10.63 -3.01 3.81
C HIS A 272 9.22 -3.60 3.83
N GLY A 273 8.53 -3.75 2.70
CA GLY A 273 7.17 -4.29 2.70
C GLY A 273 7.05 -5.70 3.31
N VAL A 274 8.03 -6.59 3.09
CA VAL A 274 8.01 -7.93 3.72
C VAL A 274 8.23 -7.83 5.23
N PHE A 275 9.09 -6.90 5.68
CA PHE A 275 9.32 -6.67 7.11
C PHE A 275 8.14 -5.95 7.78
N SER A 276 7.46 -5.04 7.08
CA SER A 276 6.21 -4.40 7.53
C SER A 276 5.14 -5.45 7.79
N GLY A 277 4.92 -6.36 6.82
CA GLY A 277 3.96 -7.45 6.98
C GLY A 277 4.35 -8.42 8.09
N LEU A 278 5.64 -8.75 8.22
CA LEU A 278 6.14 -9.61 9.31
C LEU A 278 5.95 -8.97 10.69
N LEU A 279 6.18 -7.66 10.82
CA LEU A 279 5.97 -6.92 12.05
C LEU A 279 4.50 -6.96 12.49
N LEU A 280 3.58 -6.69 11.55
CA LEU A 280 2.14 -6.81 11.80
C LEU A 280 1.75 -8.22 12.21
N PHE A 281 2.25 -9.23 11.47
CA PHE A 281 1.98 -10.63 11.74
C PHE A 281 2.42 -11.06 13.15
N LYS A 282 3.56 -10.53 13.62
CA LYS A 282 4.11 -10.84 14.95
C LYS A 282 3.37 -10.13 16.08
N ASN A 283 3.02 -8.87 15.90
CA ASN A 283 2.50 -8.03 16.99
C ASN A 283 0.98 -8.11 17.13
N LEU A 284 0.23 -8.23 16.03
CA LEU A 284 -1.23 -8.25 16.09
C LEU A 284 -1.76 -9.66 16.27
N THR A 285 -2.52 -9.87 17.35
CA THR A 285 -3.16 -11.16 17.64
C THR A 285 -4.09 -11.60 16.50
N TYR A 286 -4.75 -10.65 15.83
CA TYR A 286 -5.60 -10.89 14.67
C TYR A 286 -4.91 -11.72 13.56
N PHE A 287 -3.63 -11.49 13.29
CA PHE A 287 -2.90 -12.26 12.28
C PHE A 287 -2.36 -13.59 12.82
N LEU A 288 -2.03 -13.67 14.11
CA LEU A 288 -1.57 -14.91 14.74
C LEU A 288 -2.67 -15.98 14.78
N GLU A 289 -3.93 -15.56 14.92
CA GLU A 289 -5.15 -16.38 14.88
C GLU A 289 -5.45 -16.94 13.48
N THR A 290 -4.59 -16.73 12.48
CA THR A 290 -4.82 -17.22 11.12
C THR A 290 -4.75 -18.74 11.06
N ASP A 291 -5.88 -19.35 10.72
CA ASP A 291 -5.99 -20.75 10.38
C ASP A 291 -5.30 -21.03 9.05
N PHE A 292 -4.30 -21.90 9.08
CA PHE A 292 -3.58 -22.37 7.92
C PHE A 292 -3.36 -23.88 8.09
N TYR A 293 -3.94 -24.68 7.20
CA TYR A 293 -3.78 -26.13 7.24
C TYR A 293 -3.03 -26.61 6.01
N GLN A 294 -1.97 -27.38 6.26
CA GLN A 294 -1.20 -28.09 5.23
C GLN A 294 -1.66 -29.55 5.08
N ASP A 295 -2.47 -30.06 6.02
CA ASP A 295 -2.91 -31.45 6.02
C ASP A 295 -4.02 -31.69 4.99
N ASP A 296 -3.81 -32.67 4.09
CA ASP A 296 -4.74 -33.03 3.03
C ASP A 296 -6.11 -33.51 3.54
N ASN A 297 -6.18 -33.89 4.82
CA ASN A 297 -7.34 -34.53 5.42
C ASN A 297 -8.34 -33.57 6.09
N LYS A 298 -8.04 -32.28 6.20
CA LYS A 298 -8.92 -31.31 6.87
C LYS A 298 -9.24 -30.12 5.96
N GLU A 299 -10.51 -30.00 5.59
CA GLU A 299 -11.03 -28.82 4.90
C GLU A 299 -11.30 -27.70 5.90
N LEU A 300 -11.04 -26.46 5.47
CA LEU A 300 -11.40 -25.26 6.23
C LEU A 300 -12.92 -25.07 6.18
N SER A 301 -13.48 -24.49 7.25
CA SER A 301 -14.83 -23.94 7.11
C SER A 301 -14.79 -22.75 6.16
N ASN A 302 -15.94 -22.45 5.57
CA ASN A 302 -16.06 -21.31 4.65
C ASN A 302 -15.66 -19.98 5.29
N GLU A 303 -16.00 -19.76 6.57
CA GLU A 303 -15.57 -18.58 7.31
C GLU A 303 -14.05 -18.59 7.54
N ASP A 304 -13.46 -19.72 7.91
CA ASP A 304 -12.01 -19.79 8.11
C ASP A 304 -11.26 -19.48 6.82
N LEU A 305 -11.77 -19.93 5.66
CA LEU A 305 -11.20 -19.62 4.36
C LEU A 305 -11.32 -18.13 4.00
N ARG A 306 -12.46 -17.50 4.31
CA ARG A 306 -12.71 -16.08 4.12
C ARG A 306 -11.79 -15.22 5.00
N GLN A 307 -11.66 -15.56 6.27
CA GLN A 307 -10.76 -14.88 7.21
C GLN A 307 -9.30 -15.09 6.84
N PHE A 308 -8.93 -16.31 6.44
CA PHE A 308 -7.61 -16.59 5.86
C PHE A 308 -7.35 -15.69 4.65
N PHE A 309 -8.32 -15.57 3.74
CA PHE A 309 -8.21 -14.75 2.55
C PHE A 309 -7.97 -13.27 2.88
N ILE A 310 -8.80 -12.68 3.76
CA ILE A 310 -8.68 -11.28 4.20
C ILE A 310 -7.29 -11.02 4.78
N ARG A 311 -6.88 -11.85 5.76
CA ARG A 311 -5.60 -11.71 6.46
C ARG A 311 -4.42 -11.87 5.51
N LYS A 312 -4.48 -12.88 4.64
CA LYS A 312 -3.50 -13.11 3.58
C LYS A 312 -3.40 -11.90 2.67
N GLU A 313 -4.50 -11.37 2.13
CA GLU A 313 -4.43 -10.27 1.16
C GLU A 313 -3.90 -8.97 1.75
N ILE A 314 -4.21 -8.66 3.02
CA ILE A 314 -3.59 -7.53 3.71
C ILE A 314 -2.06 -7.69 3.73
N LEU A 315 -1.60 -8.82 4.28
CA LEU A 315 -0.16 -9.08 4.44
C LEU A 315 0.56 -9.21 3.10
N ARG A 316 -0.08 -9.82 2.10
CA ARG A 316 0.47 -10.02 0.75
C ARG A 316 0.54 -8.72 -0.02
N SER A 317 -0.43 -7.82 0.12
CA SER A 317 -0.40 -6.52 -0.53
C SER A 317 0.75 -5.67 0.03
N ILE A 318 0.89 -5.65 1.36
CA ILE A 318 2.03 -4.99 2.03
C ILE A 318 3.36 -5.66 1.65
N ALA A 319 3.47 -6.97 1.63
CA ALA A 319 4.71 -7.63 1.21
C ALA A 319 5.03 -7.41 -0.28
N GLY A 320 3.99 -7.33 -1.10
CA GLY A 320 4.06 -7.31 -2.55
C GLY A 320 4.49 -5.97 -3.14
N HIS A 321 4.12 -4.83 -2.53
CA HIS A 321 4.35 -3.52 -3.12
C HIS A 321 5.84 -3.18 -3.33
N THR A 322 6.74 -3.78 -2.54
CA THR A 322 8.20 -3.60 -2.66
C THR A 322 8.92 -4.80 -3.23
N CYS A 323 8.19 -5.85 -3.63
CA CYS A 323 8.80 -7.05 -4.19
C CYS A 323 9.03 -6.87 -5.70
N PRO A 324 10.28 -6.65 -6.16
CA PRO A 324 10.55 -6.37 -7.58
C PRO A 324 10.24 -7.55 -8.50
N LYS A 325 10.14 -8.76 -7.94
CA LYS A 325 9.91 -9.99 -8.70
C LYS A 325 8.42 -10.30 -8.86
N ILE A 326 7.52 -9.61 -8.17
CA ILE A 326 6.07 -9.75 -8.37
C ILE A 326 5.67 -8.90 -9.57
N TYR A 327 4.78 -9.46 -10.40
CA TYR A 327 4.22 -8.79 -11.56
C TYR A 327 2.70 -8.80 -11.40
N HIS A 328 2.04 -7.81 -12.01
CA HIS A 328 0.60 -7.63 -11.92
C HIS A 328 -0.04 -7.90 -13.29
N LEU A 329 -0.93 -8.89 -13.34
CA LEU A 329 -1.74 -9.19 -14.54
C LEU A 329 -2.99 -8.30 -14.62
N SER A 330 -3.41 -7.75 -13.49
CA SER A 330 -4.53 -6.83 -13.40
C SER A 330 -4.16 -5.65 -12.50
N LEU A 331 -4.81 -4.51 -12.72
CA LEU A 331 -4.61 -3.24 -12.01
C LEU A 331 -5.68 -3.00 -10.94
N ASP A 332 -6.61 -3.94 -10.77
CA ASP A 332 -7.77 -3.87 -9.89
C ASP A 332 -7.55 -4.55 -8.53
N ASN A 333 -6.33 -4.97 -8.21
CA ASN A 333 -5.97 -5.56 -6.92
C ASN A 333 -5.41 -4.52 -5.93
N LEU A 334 -5.55 -4.80 -4.63
CA LEU A 334 -5.10 -3.91 -3.55
C LEU A 334 -3.59 -3.69 -3.51
N ALA A 335 -2.81 -4.68 -3.94
CA ALA A 335 -1.35 -4.56 -4.02
C ALA A 335 -0.92 -3.52 -5.07
N PHE A 336 -1.54 -3.54 -6.26
CA PHE A 336 -1.31 -2.53 -7.30
C PHE A 336 -1.84 -1.17 -6.87
N LEU A 337 -3.01 -1.12 -6.21
CA LEU A 337 -3.53 0.12 -5.63
C LEU A 337 -2.52 0.75 -4.66
N LEU A 338 -1.91 -0.05 -3.78
CA LEU A 338 -0.88 0.43 -2.87
C LEU A 338 0.32 1.00 -3.62
N ILE A 339 0.85 0.28 -4.60
CA ILE A 339 1.97 0.75 -5.44
C ILE A 339 1.59 2.08 -6.11
N LEU A 340 0.40 2.16 -6.70
CA LEU A 340 -0.06 3.36 -7.39
C LEU A 340 -0.19 4.54 -6.41
N CYS A 341 -0.80 4.34 -5.24
CA CYS A 341 -0.97 5.41 -4.25
C CYS A 341 0.36 5.89 -3.65
N ASP A 342 1.30 4.98 -3.37
CA ASP A 342 2.65 5.31 -2.89
C ASP A 342 3.45 6.08 -3.95
N GLU A 343 3.37 5.67 -5.22
CA GLU A 343 4.00 6.41 -6.33
C GLU A 343 3.34 7.77 -6.57
N LEU A 344 2.00 7.84 -6.49
CA LEU A 344 1.28 9.10 -6.65
C LEU A 344 1.69 10.08 -5.57
N GLN A 345 1.80 9.67 -4.30
CA GLN A 345 2.22 10.52 -3.18
C GLN A 345 3.71 10.91 -3.31
N GLU A 346 4.06 11.71 -4.30
CA GLU A 346 5.42 12.19 -4.52
C GLU A 346 5.62 13.65 -4.06
N TRP A 347 4.53 14.41 -3.98
CA TRP A 347 4.55 15.78 -3.45
C TRP A 347 4.92 15.78 -1.95
N ASN A 348 5.48 16.88 -1.44
CA ASN A 348 5.95 17.04 -0.06
C ASN A 348 7.11 16.12 0.39
N ARG A 349 8.00 15.69 -0.52
CA ARG A 349 9.24 14.97 -0.18
C ARG A 349 10.46 15.90 -0.27
N PRO A 350 10.91 16.54 0.82
CA PRO A 350 12.12 17.37 0.80
C PRO A 350 13.39 16.52 0.57
N ASN A 351 14.26 16.91 -0.37
CA ASN A 351 15.58 16.28 -0.56
C ASN A 351 16.63 16.92 0.37
N PHE A 352 17.62 16.15 0.84
CA PHE A 352 18.76 16.64 1.63
C PHE A 352 19.57 17.70 0.90
N ASP A 353 19.70 17.55 -0.43
CA ASP A 353 20.28 18.57 -1.29
C ASP A 353 19.41 19.84 -1.34
N ASP A 354 18.08 19.74 -1.23
CA ASP A 354 17.19 20.91 -1.12
C ASP A 354 17.49 21.69 0.17
N TYR A 355 17.75 20.97 1.27
CA TYR A 355 18.12 21.54 2.56
C TYR A 355 19.49 22.23 2.54
N ARG A 356 20.46 21.66 1.82
CA ARG A 356 21.83 22.18 1.75
C ARG A 356 22.00 23.33 0.76
N LYS A 357 21.25 23.33 -0.35
CA LYS A 357 21.44 24.28 -1.46
C LYS A 357 20.47 25.47 -1.42
N SER A 358 19.46 25.51 -0.55
CA SER A 358 18.45 26.58 -0.50
C SER A 358 17.80 26.91 -1.86
N LYS A 359 17.85 25.95 -2.80
CA LYS A 359 17.39 26.11 -4.18
C LYS A 359 16.44 24.97 -4.54
N ILE A 360 15.20 25.40 -4.79
CA ILE A 360 14.14 24.81 -5.60
C ILE A 360 13.60 23.49 -5.08
N ARG A 361 12.49 23.64 -4.35
CA ARG A 361 11.48 22.61 -4.11
C ARG A 361 10.94 22.18 -5.47
N VAL A 362 11.31 20.99 -5.95
CA VAL A 362 10.73 20.46 -7.20
C VAL A 362 9.69 19.42 -6.85
N GLU A 363 8.58 19.88 -6.31
CA GLU A 363 7.42 19.02 -6.08
C GLU A 363 6.64 18.91 -7.39
N PRO A 364 6.38 17.68 -7.91
CA PRO A 364 5.56 17.52 -9.10
C PRO A 364 4.10 17.81 -8.77
N ASP A 365 3.43 18.49 -9.69
CA ASP A 365 1.98 18.49 -9.76
C ASP A 365 1.51 17.14 -10.31
N VAL A 366 0.85 16.34 -9.48
CA VAL A 366 0.43 14.98 -9.85
C VAL A 366 -1.06 14.95 -10.16
N GLN A 367 -1.44 14.27 -11.25
CA GLN A 367 -2.82 14.08 -11.65
C GLN A 367 -3.10 12.66 -12.17
N ILE A 368 -4.30 12.16 -11.88
CA ILE A 368 -4.85 10.97 -12.54
C ILE A 368 -5.76 11.46 -13.68
N LYS A 369 -5.37 11.24 -14.94
CA LYS A 369 -6.13 11.70 -16.12
C LYS A 369 -7.29 10.78 -16.47
N GLU A 370 -7.04 9.47 -16.36
CA GLU A 370 -8.02 8.44 -16.68
C GLU A 370 -7.80 7.24 -15.76
N PHE A 371 -8.88 6.74 -15.18
CA PHE A 371 -8.86 5.55 -14.34
C PHE A 371 -10.14 4.76 -14.60
N SER A 372 -9.99 3.57 -15.16
CA SER A 372 -11.10 2.67 -15.50
C SER A 372 -10.69 1.24 -15.19
N LEU A 373 -11.46 0.60 -14.32
CA LEU A 373 -11.31 -0.80 -13.95
C LEU A 373 -12.55 -1.56 -14.45
N GLY A 374 -12.32 -2.46 -15.41
CA GLY A 374 -13.32 -3.28 -16.08
C GLY A 374 -12.62 -4.29 -16.99
N ASP A 375 -13.31 -4.80 -18.02
CA ASP A 375 -12.70 -5.76 -18.96
C ASP A 375 -11.48 -5.17 -19.68
N ASN A 376 -11.53 -3.87 -20.01
CA ASN A 376 -10.40 -3.09 -20.51
C ASN A 376 -9.94 -2.14 -19.40
N GLN A 377 -8.80 -2.43 -18.77
CA GLN A 377 -8.29 -1.62 -17.67
C GLN A 377 -7.42 -0.49 -18.22
N VAL A 378 -7.74 0.75 -17.86
CA VAL A 378 -7.02 1.94 -18.33
C VAL A 378 -6.61 2.79 -17.14
N VAL A 379 -5.31 3.06 -17.02
CA VAL A 379 -4.75 3.97 -16.02
C VAL A 379 -3.81 4.94 -16.71
N LYS A 380 -4.09 6.24 -16.60
CA LYS A 380 -3.26 7.32 -17.13
C LYS A 380 -2.92 8.31 -16.05
N ILE A 381 -1.63 8.52 -15.81
CA ILE A 381 -1.12 9.42 -14.78
C ILE A 381 -0.15 10.44 -15.38
N GLU A 382 -0.17 11.65 -14.82
CA GLU A 382 0.66 12.78 -15.26
C GLU A 382 1.38 13.38 -14.05
N PHE A 383 2.68 13.61 -14.19
CA PHE A 383 3.55 14.29 -13.23
C PHE A 383 4.13 15.52 -13.93
N ASP A 384 3.80 16.71 -13.45
CA ASP A 384 4.27 17.98 -14.03
C ASP A 384 5.24 18.68 -13.08
N TYR A 385 6.52 18.71 -13.46
CA TYR A 385 7.59 19.39 -12.74
C TYR A 385 7.75 20.82 -13.29
N LYS A 386 6.99 21.77 -12.71
CA LYS A 386 7.02 23.20 -13.08
C LYS A 386 8.29 23.88 -12.58
N ASP A 387 8.88 24.74 -13.42
CA ASP A 387 10.00 25.65 -13.09
C ASP A 387 11.22 24.97 -12.43
N ALA A 388 11.56 23.80 -12.94
CA ALA A 388 12.74 23.05 -12.60
C ALA A 388 14.02 23.66 -13.25
N ASP A 389 14.78 24.52 -12.55
CA ASP A 389 16.23 24.71 -12.86
C ASP A 389 17.00 23.45 -12.40
N ILE A 390 16.60 22.30 -12.89
CA ILE A 390 17.15 21.02 -12.42
C ILE A 390 18.25 20.57 -13.35
N ILE A 391 19.31 20.08 -12.73
CA ILE A 391 20.39 19.36 -13.39
C ILE A 391 19.77 18.20 -14.15
N GLU A 392 19.84 18.25 -15.48
CA GLU A 392 19.20 17.29 -16.42
C GLU A 392 19.49 15.82 -16.04
N ASP A 393 20.69 15.54 -15.51
CA ASP A 393 21.12 14.21 -15.06
C ASP A 393 20.31 13.66 -13.87
N HIS A 394 19.94 14.50 -12.90
CA HIS A 394 19.16 14.06 -11.72
C HIS A 394 17.73 13.70 -12.12
N LEU A 395 17.11 14.47 -13.01
CA LEU A 395 15.77 14.16 -13.52
C LEU A 395 15.77 12.93 -14.42
N LYS A 396 16.80 12.76 -15.26
CA LYS A 396 16.94 11.55 -16.07
C LYS A 396 16.99 10.30 -15.20
N TYR A 397 17.71 10.35 -14.08
CA TYR A 397 17.72 9.29 -13.08
C TYR A 397 16.33 9.04 -12.47
N VAL A 398 15.57 10.08 -12.14
CA VAL A 398 14.19 9.95 -11.63
C VAL A 398 13.28 9.27 -12.65
N VAL A 399 13.31 9.71 -13.92
CA VAL A 399 12.53 9.12 -15.02
C VAL A 399 12.91 7.66 -15.22
N ASP A 400 14.22 7.37 -15.32
CA ASP A 400 14.71 6.01 -15.54
C ASP A 400 14.31 5.08 -14.40
N ASN A 401 14.44 5.50 -13.14
CA ASN A 401 14.08 4.66 -12.00
C ASN A 401 12.59 4.35 -11.92
N ARG A 402 11.73 5.36 -12.08
CA ARG A 402 10.27 5.16 -12.05
C ARG A 402 9.82 4.25 -13.19
N PHE A 403 10.30 4.54 -14.39
CA PHE A 403 9.94 3.74 -15.55
C PHE A 403 10.49 2.31 -15.47
N LYS A 404 11.69 2.09 -14.88
CA LYS A 404 12.20 0.75 -14.58
C LYS A 404 11.31 -0.01 -13.62
N GLN A 405 10.82 0.64 -12.57
CA GLN A 405 9.94 0.01 -11.58
C GLN A 405 8.63 -0.45 -12.23
N ILE A 406 7.96 0.42 -12.98
CA ILE A 406 6.74 0.06 -13.71
C ILE A 406 7.01 -1.01 -14.77
N HIS A 407 8.11 -0.90 -15.52
CA HIS A 407 8.51 -1.91 -16.48
C HIS A 407 8.67 -3.29 -15.80
N ASN A 408 9.28 -3.34 -14.62
CA ASN A 408 9.43 -4.58 -13.87
C ASN A 408 8.10 -5.14 -13.37
N LEU A 409 7.15 -4.29 -12.99
CA LEU A 409 5.83 -4.68 -12.49
C LEU A 409 4.91 -5.19 -13.62
N LEU A 410 4.98 -4.56 -14.79
CA LEU A 410 4.15 -4.86 -15.95
C LEU A 410 4.88 -5.71 -17.01
N ARG A 411 6.07 -6.23 -16.72
CA ARG A 411 6.83 -7.07 -17.64
C ARG A 411 6.03 -8.27 -18.15
N SER A 412 6.48 -8.81 -19.28
CA SER A 412 5.95 -10.07 -19.81
C SER A 412 6.07 -11.18 -18.77
N ALA A 413 4.99 -11.93 -18.61
CA ALA A 413 4.86 -12.88 -17.53
C ALA A 413 4.09 -14.14 -17.95
N LYS A 414 4.02 -15.12 -17.06
CA LYS A 414 3.12 -16.27 -17.27
C LYS A 414 1.68 -15.77 -17.23
N ASP A 415 0.86 -16.26 -18.17
CA ASP A 415 -0.56 -15.92 -18.34
C ASP A 415 -0.81 -14.52 -18.92
N ASP A 416 0.20 -13.92 -19.57
CA ASP A 416 0.11 -12.60 -20.20
C ASP A 416 -0.97 -12.51 -21.29
N SER A 417 -1.32 -13.62 -21.93
CA SER A 417 -2.40 -13.69 -22.93
C SER A 417 -3.77 -13.31 -22.39
N GLN A 418 -3.95 -13.33 -21.07
CA GLN A 418 -5.20 -12.94 -20.39
C GLN A 418 -5.20 -11.46 -19.98
N ARG A 419 -4.08 -10.74 -20.18
CA ARG A 419 -3.92 -9.36 -19.73
C ARG A 419 -4.54 -8.38 -20.73
N ASN A 420 -5.44 -7.52 -20.24
CA ASN A 420 -6.08 -6.49 -21.04
C ASN A 420 -5.97 -5.11 -20.38
N VAL A 421 -4.76 -4.55 -20.42
CA VAL A 421 -4.36 -3.38 -19.66
C VAL A 421 -3.70 -2.34 -20.58
N LEU A 422 -4.12 -1.09 -20.43
CA LEU A 422 -3.46 0.10 -20.94
C LEU A 422 -3.00 0.96 -19.76
N PHE A 423 -1.70 1.09 -19.58
CA PHE A 423 -1.08 1.94 -18.56
C PHE A 423 -0.24 3.02 -19.26
N GLU A 424 -0.52 4.29 -18.96
CA GLU A 424 0.29 5.41 -19.44
C GLU A 424 0.77 6.28 -18.29
N TRP A 425 2.05 6.63 -18.31
CA TRP A 425 2.64 7.59 -17.38
C TRP A 425 3.36 8.67 -18.16
N GLU A 426 2.90 9.90 -18.01
CA GLU A 426 3.51 11.10 -18.57
C GLU A 426 4.24 11.86 -17.47
N ILE A 427 5.52 12.17 -17.71
CA ILE A 427 6.35 13.01 -16.87
C ILE A 427 6.75 14.25 -17.69
N ILE A 428 6.24 15.41 -17.30
CA ILE A 428 6.45 16.70 -17.95
C ILE A 428 7.51 17.46 -17.16
N ILE A 429 8.54 17.95 -17.86
CA ILE A 429 9.67 18.68 -17.30
C ILE A 429 9.97 19.84 -18.24
N GLY A 430 9.53 21.04 -17.88
CA GLY A 430 9.65 22.22 -18.73
C GLY A 430 9.08 21.94 -20.13
N ASN A 431 9.94 21.93 -21.15
CA ASN A 431 9.54 21.67 -22.55
C ASN A 431 9.61 20.20 -22.98
N ASN A 432 10.09 19.30 -22.11
CA ASN A 432 10.25 17.88 -22.39
C ASN A 432 9.13 17.08 -21.73
N THR A 433 8.48 16.19 -22.49
CA THR A 433 7.52 15.22 -21.96
C THR A 433 8.03 13.82 -22.21
N TYR A 434 8.18 13.03 -21.15
CA TYR A 434 8.54 11.62 -21.22
C TYR A 434 7.27 10.80 -21.02
N LYS A 435 6.93 9.96 -21.99
CA LYS A 435 5.74 9.10 -21.93
C LYS A 435 6.14 7.65 -21.93
N LEU A 436 5.76 6.93 -20.88
CA LEU A 436 5.75 5.48 -20.84
C LEU A 436 4.34 5.01 -21.20
N SER A 437 4.23 4.14 -22.19
CA SER A 437 2.97 3.47 -22.55
C SER A 437 3.19 1.96 -22.53
N PHE A 438 2.40 1.27 -21.71
CA PHE A 438 2.25 -0.18 -21.71
C PHE A 438 0.85 -0.52 -22.21
N ASP A 439 0.76 -1.24 -23.33
CA ASP A 439 -0.49 -1.62 -23.97
C ASP A 439 -0.47 -3.12 -24.26
N SER A 440 -1.14 -3.89 -23.41
CA SER A 440 -1.33 -5.34 -23.60
C SER A 440 -2.60 -5.67 -24.38
N THR A 441 -3.44 -4.68 -24.73
CA THR A 441 -4.67 -4.89 -25.52
C THR A 441 -4.35 -5.32 -26.95
N LYS A 442 -3.15 -4.97 -27.43
CA LYS A 442 -2.64 -5.35 -28.74
C LYS A 442 -1.87 -6.66 -28.64
N ASN A 443 -2.22 -7.62 -29.51
CA ASN A 443 -1.44 -8.85 -29.73
C ASN A 443 -0.11 -8.56 -30.42
N SER A 444 0.82 -7.93 -29.69
CA SER A 444 2.15 -7.60 -30.17
C SER A 444 3.19 -7.95 -29.11
N PHE A 445 4.39 -8.35 -29.55
CA PHE A 445 5.51 -8.58 -28.63
C PHE A 445 6.06 -7.29 -28.01
N ARG A 446 5.82 -6.13 -28.64
CA ARG A 446 6.24 -4.80 -28.16
C ARG A 446 5.07 -4.09 -27.50
N GLN A 447 4.70 -4.56 -26.32
CA GLN A 447 3.65 -3.95 -25.49
C GLN A 447 4.15 -2.67 -24.78
N PHE A 448 5.46 -2.53 -24.61
CA PHE A 448 6.07 -1.41 -23.89
C PHE A 448 6.75 -0.43 -24.86
N SER A 449 6.48 0.86 -24.68
CA SER A 449 7.13 1.92 -25.46
C SER A 449 7.38 3.13 -24.59
N ILE A 450 8.51 3.80 -24.84
CA ILE A 450 8.86 5.05 -24.18
C ILE A 450 9.24 6.07 -25.23
N LYS A 451 8.65 7.25 -25.12
CA LYS A 451 8.87 8.35 -26.05
C LYS A 451 9.23 9.60 -25.28
N LYS A 452 10.20 10.35 -25.80
CA LYS A 452 10.47 11.73 -25.39
C LYS A 452 9.84 12.65 -26.44
N PHE A 453 8.99 13.57 -25.99
CA PHE A 453 8.47 14.66 -26.78
C PHE A 453 9.20 15.94 -26.37
N VAL A 454 9.71 16.68 -27.35
CA VAL A 454 10.34 17.98 -27.12
C VAL A 454 9.48 19.02 -27.81
N THR A 455 9.00 20.00 -27.05
CA THR A 455 8.20 21.11 -27.56
C THR A 455 9.11 22.32 -27.76
N SER A 456 9.45 22.64 -29.00
CA SER A 456 10.22 23.84 -29.36
C SER A 456 9.45 24.64 -30.40
N GLU A 457 9.16 25.92 -30.11
CA GLU A 457 8.55 26.87 -31.05
C GLU A 457 7.23 26.40 -31.72
N GLY A 458 6.43 25.59 -31.03
CA GLY A 458 5.13 25.11 -31.53
C GLY A 458 5.19 23.81 -32.34
N GLU A 459 6.37 23.22 -32.56
CA GLU A 459 6.53 21.88 -33.13
C GLU A 459 6.89 20.85 -32.02
N THR A 460 6.09 19.78 -31.93
CA THR A 460 6.35 18.63 -31.05
C THR A 460 7.05 17.51 -31.82
N ASN A 461 8.33 17.31 -31.54
CA ASN A 461 9.10 16.19 -32.10
C ASN A 461 9.12 15.00 -31.14
N SER A 462 8.80 13.80 -31.64
CA SER A 462 8.84 12.56 -30.85
C SER A 462 10.12 11.76 -31.15
N LEU A 463 10.90 11.46 -30.13
CA LEU A 463 12.09 10.61 -30.20
C LEU A 463 11.89 9.35 -29.35
N PRO A 464 12.35 8.16 -29.81
CA PRO A 464 12.39 6.99 -28.95
C PRO A 464 13.34 7.25 -27.77
N TYR A 465 12.94 6.79 -26.58
CA TYR A 465 13.75 6.90 -25.36
C TYR A 465 14.08 5.49 -24.84
N GLU A 466 15.35 5.22 -24.60
CA GLU A 466 15.80 3.96 -24.02
C GLU A 466 16.11 4.15 -22.53
N ILE A 467 15.54 3.29 -21.70
CA ILE A 467 15.95 3.13 -20.30
C ILE A 467 17.21 2.28 -20.29
N TYR A 468 18.28 2.75 -19.65
CA TYR A 468 19.52 1.98 -19.43
C TYR A 468 19.55 1.34 -18.05
#